data_AF-C7P185-F1
#
_entry.id   AF-C7P185-F1
#
_cell.length_a   1.000
_cell.length_b   1.000
_cell.length_c   1.000
_cell.angle_alpha   90.00
_cell.angle_beta   90.00
_cell.angle_gamma   90.00
#
_symmetry.space_group_name_H-M   'P 1'
#
loop_
_entity.id
_entity.type
_entity.pdbx_description
1 polymer ?
#
loop_
_entity_poly.entity_id
_entity_poly.type
_entity_poly.pdbx_seq_one_letter_code
_entity_poly.pdbx_strand_id
1 'polypeptide(L)' 'MEQELLDELDSTLSYGDSRSGWVRDAIKMKLEVLEEIDELDEEMTDEERREFVVEAVRQAVDEE' A
#
# COMPACT_ATOMS: atom_id res chain seq x y z
N MET A 1 -3.51 7.78 -14.13
CA MET A 1 -3.49 6.34 -13.87
C MET A 1 -3.59 5.64 -15.21
N GLU A 2 -2.74 4.65 -15.42
CA GLU A 2 -2.77 3.81 -16.63
C GLU A 2 -4.00 2.90 -16.60
N GLN A 3 -4.49 2.49 -17.77
CA GLN A 3 -5.70 1.66 -17.86
C GLN A 3 -5.52 0.31 -17.17
N GLU A 4 -4.34 -0.29 -17.29
CA GLU A 4 -4.00 -1.55 -16.62
C GLU A 4 -4.15 -1.47 -15.09
N LEU A 5 -3.65 -0.39 -14.48
CA LEU A 5 -3.82 -0.15 -13.04
C LEU A 5 -5.29 0.05 -12.63
N LEU A 6 -6.10 0.67 -13.50
CA LEU A 6 -7.53 0.83 -13.24
C LEU A 6 -8.27 -0.50 -13.31
N ASP A 7 -7.92 -1.35 -14.28
CA ASP A 7 -8.52 -2.67 -14.45
C ASP A 7 -8.14 -3.59 -13.27
N GLU A 8 -6.89 -3.51 -12.80
CA GLU A 8 -6.43 -4.21 -11.59
C GLU A 8 -7.20 -3.72 -10.35
N LEU A 9 -7.30 -2.40 -10.14
CA LEU A 9 -8.09 -1.83 -9.04
C LEU A 9 -9.54 -2.31 -9.11
N ASP A 10 -10.18 -2.24 -10.28
CA ASP A 10 -11.57 -2.67 -10.46
C ASP A 10 -11.78 -4.14 -10.15
N SER A 11 -10.78 -5.00 -10.42
CA SER A 11 -10.84 -6.42 -10.09
C SER A 11 -10.92 -6.68 -8.58
N THR A 12 -10.50 -5.73 -7.75
CA THR A 12 -10.58 -5.80 -6.28
C THR A 12 -11.91 -5.32 -5.71
N LEU A 13 -12.74 -4.64 -6.51
CA LEU A 13 -13.98 -4.02 -6.04
C LEU A 13 -15.16 -4.99 -6.10
N SER A 14 -16.00 -4.97 -5.07
CA SER A 14 -17.27 -5.70 -5.00
C SER A 14 -18.49 -4.78 -5.18
N TYR A 15 -19.67 -5.37 -5.30
CA TYR A 15 -20.92 -4.60 -5.43
C TYR A 15 -21.13 -3.68 -4.22
N GLY A 16 -21.21 -2.36 -4.48
CA GLY A 16 -21.36 -1.33 -3.45
C GLY A 16 -20.06 -0.59 -3.14
N ASP A 17 -18.90 -1.11 -3.55
CA ASP A 17 -17.64 -0.40 -3.42
C ASP A 17 -17.52 0.73 -4.44
N SER A 18 -16.68 1.71 -4.12
CA SER A 18 -16.34 2.78 -5.05
C SER A 18 -14.83 2.90 -5.19
N ARG A 19 -14.37 3.14 -6.43
CA ARG A 19 -12.95 3.42 -6.71
C ARG A 19 -12.39 4.51 -5.80
N SER A 20 -13.15 5.58 -5.58
CA SER A 20 -12.73 6.68 -4.71
C SER A 20 -12.64 6.28 -3.23
N GLY A 21 -13.48 5.35 -2.78
CA GLY A 21 -13.38 4.78 -1.43
C GLY A 21 -12.09 3.99 -1.27
N TRP A 22 -11.83 3.08 -2.22
CA TRP A 22 -10.62 2.27 -2.26
C TRP A 22 -9.34 3.12 -2.30
N VAL A 23 -9.28 4.12 -3.19
CA VAL A 23 -8.10 5.01 -3.31
C VAL A 23 -7.88 5.81 -2.03
N ARG A 24 -8.96 6.30 -1.39
CA ARG A 24 -8.83 7.02 -0.10
C ARG A 24 -8.27 6.12 0.98
N ASP A 25 -8.71 4.86 1.03
CA ASP A 25 -8.23 3.89 1.99
C ASP A 25 -6.75 3.57 1.78
N ALA A 26 -6.35 3.29 0.54
CA ALA A 26 -4.95 3.08 0.17
C ALA A 26 -4.04 4.26 0.53
N ILE A 27 -4.51 5.50 0.36
CA ILE A 27 -3.76 6.69 0.78
C ILE A 27 -3.59 6.75 2.30
N LYS A 28 -4.64 6.46 3.08
CA LYS A 28 -4.55 6.44 4.54
C LYS A 28 -3.55 5.40 5.02
N MET A 29 -3.67 4.17 4.51
CA MET A 29 -2.74 3.09 4.82
C MET A 29 -1.30 3.48 4.48
N LYS A 30 -1.06 4.09 3.31
CA LYS A 30 0.28 4.57 2.94
C LYS A 30 0.80 5.62 3.94
N LEU A 31 -0.03 6.58 4.34
CA LEU A 31 0.39 7.64 5.26
C LEU A 31 0.73 7.10 6.65
N GLU A 32 -0.07 6.17 7.18
CA GLU A 32 0.20 5.50 8.46
C GLU A 32 1.54 4.75 8.41
N VAL A 33 1.79 4.00 7.35
CA VAL A 33 3.06 3.27 7.19
C VAL A 33 4.26 4.21 7.01
N LEU A 34 4.09 5.34 6.31
CA LEU A 34 5.16 6.32 6.14
C LEU A 34 5.57 6.97 7.46
N GLU A 35 4.62 7.25 8.35
CA GLU A 35 4.91 7.78 9.69
C GLU A 35 5.84 6.83 10.46
N GLU A 36 5.53 5.54 10.45
CA GLU A 36 6.36 4.51 11.12
C GLU A 36 7.74 4.35 10.46
N ILE A 37 7.83 4.42 9.13
CA ILE A 37 9.11 4.31 8.43
C ILE A 37 9.98 5.54 8.67
N ASP A 38 9.41 6.74 8.64
CA ASP A 38 10.15 7.98 8.89
C ASP A 38 10.76 7.99 10.31
N GLU A 39 10.11 7.35 11.30
CA GLU A 39 10.69 7.15 12.63
C GLU A 39 11.91 6.21 12.65
N LEU A 40 11.99 5.27 11.70
CA LEU A 40 13.10 4.31 11.58
C LEU A 40 14.25 4.87 10.76
N ASP A 41 13.94 5.47 9.60
CA ASP A 41 14.90 6.02 8.64
C ASP A 41 14.23 7.04 7.69
N GLU A 42 14.44 8.33 8.00
CA GLU A 42 13.94 9.46 7.19
C GLU A 42 14.56 9.53 5.78
N GLU A 43 15.70 8.86 5.54
CA GLU A 43 16.45 8.97 4.27
C GLU A 43 16.03 7.95 3.21
N MET A 44 15.16 6.99 3.57
CA MET A 44 14.70 5.96 2.62
C MET A 44 13.94 6.58 1.45
N THR A 45 14.29 6.13 0.24
CA THR A 45 13.57 6.46 -0.98
C THR A 45 12.20 5.75 -1.06
N ASP A 46 11.29 6.26 -1.88
CA ASP A 46 9.98 5.63 -2.10
C ASP A 46 10.07 4.15 -2.58
N GLU A 47 11.15 3.79 -3.26
CA GLU A 47 11.41 2.42 -3.73
C GLU A 47 11.84 1.51 -2.56
N GLU A 48 12.81 1.96 -1.76
CA GLU A 48 13.28 1.24 -0.56
C GLU A 48 12.16 1.07 0.46
N ARG A 49 11.33 2.11 0.67
CA ARG A 49 10.16 2.04 1.55
C ARG A 49 9.18 0.97 1.08
N ARG A 50 8.95 0.85 -0.23
CA ARG A 50 8.05 -0.16 -0.78
C ARG A 50 8.61 -1.58 -0.60
N GLU A 51 9.89 -1.78 -0.89
CA GLU A 51 10.55 -3.07 -0.70
C GLU A 51 10.50 -3.51 0.77
N PHE A 52 10.84 -2.60 1.68
CA PHE A 52 10.79 -2.82 3.12
C PHE A 52 9.41 -3.29 3.60
N VAL A 53 8.35 -2.57 3.20
CA VAL A 53 6.97 -2.92 3.59
C VAL A 53 6.57 -4.29 3.06
N VAL A 54 6.89 -4.61 1.81
CA VAL A 54 6.56 -5.91 1.20
C VAL A 54 7.29 -7.05 1.92
N GLU A 55 8.57 -6.88 2.23
CA GLU A 55 9.35 -7.88 2.98
C GLU A 55 8.82 -8.06 4.41
N ALA A 56 8.48 -6.96 5.09
CA ALA A 56 7.89 -7.02 6.43
C ALA A 56 6.56 -7.79 6.45
N VAL A 57 5.69 -7.56 5.45
CA VAL A 57 4.42 -8.31 5.31
C VAL A 57 4.67 -9.80 5.05
N ARG A 58 5.63 -10.15 4.19
CA ARG A 58 6.00 -11.56 3.93
C ARG A 58 6.50 -12.25 5.19
N GLN A 59 7.41 -11.62 5.92
CA GLN A 59 7.94 -12.16 7.18
C GLN A 59 6.83 -12.36 8.21
N ALA A 60 5.94 -11.38 8.38
CA ALA A 60 4.82 -11.48 9.31
C ALA A 60 3.86 -12.64 8.99
N VAL A 61 3.62 -12.92 7.70
CA VAL A 61 2.77 -14.04 7.27
C VAL A 61 3.49 -15.39 7.37
N ASP A 62 4.80 -15.44 7.08
CA ASP A 62 5.60 -16.66 7.17
C ASP A 62 5.90 -17.10 8.62
N GLU A 63 5.78 -16.19 9.58
CA GLU A 63 5.95 -16.45 11.02
C GLU A 63 4.66 -16.96 11.72
N GLU A 64 3.51 -16.98 11.04
CA GLU A 64 2.22 -17.56 11.49
C GLU A 64 1.98 -19.01 11.01
#